data_AF-A0AA43CG76-F1
#
_entry.id   AF-A0AA43CG76-F1
#
_cell.length_a   1.000
_cell.length_b   1.000
_cell.length_c   1.000
_cell.angle_alpha   90.00
_cell.angle_beta   90.00
_cell.angle_gamma   90.00
#
_symmetry.space_group_name_H-M   'P 1'
#
loop_
_entity.id
_entity.type
_entity.pdbx_description
1 polymer ?
#
loop_
_entity_poly.entity_id
_entity_poly.type
_entity_poly.pdbx_seq_one_letter_code
_entity_poly.pdbx_strand_id
1 'polypeptide(L)'
;MSPTVIIFLLVLFLVVALYVVQPLLRGGRPRSAIDAERLSQARTLESRQAMLVASIRDLEDDLAGDKIDKADHDTLHAQLTRETLEVMRELDQLQAQHAVEVEKRTRTLPHPGATSSET
;
A
#
# COMPACT_ATOMS: atom_id res chain seq x y z
N MET A 1 -3.19 -14.50 -35.21
CA MET A 1 -3.75 -13.26 -34.63
C MET A 1 -3.71 -12.17 -35.70
N SER A 2 -4.85 -11.57 -36.01
CA SER A 2 -4.92 -10.54 -37.06
C SER A 2 -4.21 -9.26 -36.61
N PRO A 3 -3.46 -8.56 -37.48
CA PRO A 3 -2.71 -7.35 -37.12
C PRO A 3 -3.62 -6.24 -36.57
N THR A 4 -4.89 -6.23 -36.97
CA THR A 4 -5.94 -5.36 -36.45
C THR A 4 -6.21 -5.54 -34.95
N VAL A 5 -6.12 -6.76 -34.43
CA VAL A 5 -6.34 -7.06 -32.99
C VAL A 5 -5.20 -6.49 -32.14
N ILE A 6 -3.96 -6.58 -32.65
CA ILE A 6 -2.78 -6.06 -31.96
C ILE A 6 -2.85 -4.54 -31.86
N ILE A 7 -3.20 -3.86 -32.96
CA ILE A 7 -3.36 -2.40 -32.99
C ILE A 7 -4.46 -1.96 -32.02
N PHE A 8 -5.59 -2.68 -31.99
CA PHE A 8 -6.69 -2.37 -31.09
C PHE A 8 -6.28 -2.49 -29.61
N LEU A 9 -5.56 -3.55 -29.24
CA LEU A 9 -5.06 -3.74 -27.88
C LEU A 9 -4.05 -2.64 -27.48
N LEU A 10 -3.21 -2.21 -28.41
CA LEU A 10 -2.19 -1.19 -28.16
C LEU A 10 -2.83 0.19 -27.95
N VAL A 11 -3.85 0.53 -28.75
CA VAL A 11 -4.66 1.75 -28.55
C VAL A 11 -5.41 1.69 -27.22
N LEU A 12 -6.03 0.56 -26.89
CA LEU A 12 -6.74 0.38 -25.62
C LEU A 12 -5.80 0.55 -24.43
N PHE A 13 -4.61 -0.06 -24.48
CA PHE A 13 -3.58 0.09 -23.46
C PHE A 13 -3.15 1.55 -23.30
N LEU A 14 -2.95 2.28 -24.41
CA LEU A 14 -2.55 3.68 -24.39
C LEU A 14 -3.64 4.59 -23.78
N VAL A 15 -4.91 4.33 -24.08
CA VAL A 15 -6.04 5.07 -23.49
C VAL A 15 -6.12 4.83 -21.98
N VAL A 16 -5.97 3.59 -21.53
CA VAL A 16 -5.94 3.25 -20.10
C VAL A 16 -4.75 3.91 -19.40
N ALA A 17 -3.56 3.86 -20.01
CA ALA A 17 -2.36 4.51 -19.47
C ALA A 17 -2.55 6.02 -19.33
N LEU A 18 -3.09 6.69 -20.35
CA LEU A 18 -3.36 8.13 -20.30
C LEU A 18 -4.44 8.48 -19.28
N TYR A 19 -5.48 7.66 -19.14
CA TYR A 19 -6.54 7.85 -18.14
C TYR A 19 -6.00 7.79 -16.71
N VAL A 20 -5.03 6.92 -16.43
CA VAL A 20 -4.37 6.79 -15.11
C VAL A 20 -3.34 7.91 -14.87
N VAL A 21 -2.63 8.34 -15.92
CA VAL A 21 -1.58 9.37 -15.82
C VAL A 21 -2.15 10.80 -15.77
N GLN A 22 -3.30 11.05 -16.40
CA GLN A 22 -3.97 12.36 -16.39
C GLN A 22 -4.31 12.92 -14.98
N PRO A 23 -4.88 12.15 -14.03
CA PRO A 23 -5.13 12.65 -12.67
C PRO A 23 -3.83 12.87 -11.88
N LEU A 24 -2.73 12.21 -12.26
CA LEU A 24 -1.44 12.35 -11.60
C LEU A 24 -0.75 13.68 -11.94
N LEU A 25 -0.93 14.21 -13.16
CA LEU A 25 -0.30 15.49 -13.58
C LEU A 25 -1.12 16.75 -13.26
N ARG A 26 -2.42 16.64 -12.96
CA ARG A 26 -3.31 17.80 -12.71
C ARG A 26 -3.39 18.25 -11.24
N GLY A 27 -2.46 17.82 -10.40
CA GLY A 27 -2.47 18.03 -8.95
C GLY A 27 -2.24 19.47 -8.47
N GLY A 28 -3.29 20.29 -8.43
CA GLY A 28 -3.48 21.18 -7.29
C GLY A 28 -4.04 20.32 -6.17
N ARG A 29 -3.24 19.95 -5.15
CA ARG A 29 -3.61 18.96 -4.12
C ARG A 29 -4.59 19.57 -3.09
N PRO A 30 -5.92 19.29 -3.15
CA PRO A 30 -6.77 19.47 -1.98
C PRO A 30 -6.30 18.52 -0.87
N ARG A 31 -6.42 18.93 0.38
CA ARG A 31 -5.95 18.18 1.57
C ARG A 31 -6.52 16.74 1.65
N SER A 32 -7.68 16.48 1.04
CA SER A 32 -8.25 15.13 0.90
C SER A 32 -7.45 14.19 0.00
N ALA A 33 -6.67 14.73 -0.94
CA ALA A 33 -5.78 13.94 -1.79
C ALA A 33 -4.59 13.38 -1.01
N ILE A 34 -4.09 14.10 0.01
CA ILE A 34 -2.99 13.64 0.87
C ILE A 34 -3.47 12.47 1.75
N ASP A 35 -4.67 12.58 2.33
CA ASP A 35 -5.24 11.50 3.13
C ASP A 35 -5.56 10.26 2.27
N ALA A 36 -6.07 10.46 1.05
CA ALA A 36 -6.33 9.39 0.09
C ALA A 36 -5.03 8.69 -0.38
N GLU A 37 -3.95 9.45 -0.60
CA GLU A 37 -2.63 8.94 -0.99
C GLU A 37 -2.01 8.10 0.15
N ARG A 38 -2.19 8.50 1.42
CA ARG A 38 -1.74 7.71 2.57
C ARG A 38 -2.54 6.42 2.75
N LEU A 39 -3.86 6.49 2.59
CA LEU A 39 -4.74 5.30 2.62
C LEU A 39 -4.40 4.30 1.51
N SER A 40 -4.06 4.79 0.31
CA SER A 40 -3.66 3.91 -0.79
C SER A 40 -2.30 3.26 -0.55
N GLN A 41 -1.35 4.00 0.03
CA GLN A 41 -0.05 3.45 0.43
C GLN A 41 -0.20 2.34 1.49
N ALA A 42 -0.98 2.58 2.54
CA ALA A 42 -1.25 1.58 3.58
C ALA A 42 -1.88 0.31 2.98
N ARG A 43 -2.91 0.43 2.13
CA ARG A 43 -3.52 -0.71 1.44
C ARG A 43 -2.55 -1.48 0.55
N THR A 44 -1.63 -0.76 -0.10
CA THR A 44 -0.63 -1.38 -0.98
C THR A 44 0.34 -2.24 -0.16
N LEU A 45 0.78 -1.73 1.00
CA LEU A 45 1.65 -2.46 1.91
C LEU A 45 0.93 -3.64 2.57
N GLU A 46 -0.33 -3.49 2.98
CA GLU A 46 -1.16 -4.59 3.50
C GLU A 46 -1.31 -5.70 2.44
N SER A 47 -1.57 -5.34 1.19
CA SER A 47 -1.64 -6.31 0.08
C SER A 47 -0.31 -7.02 -0.12
N ARG A 48 0.82 -6.29 -0.01
CA ARG A 48 2.16 -6.86 -0.16
C ARG A 48 2.49 -7.82 0.99
N GLN A 49 2.12 -7.47 2.22
CA GLN A 49 2.24 -8.35 3.37
C GLN A 49 1.47 -9.65 3.15
N ALA A 50 0.20 -9.57 2.71
CA ALA A 50 -0.62 -10.74 2.44
C ALA A 50 -0.02 -11.64 1.36
N MET A 51 0.56 -11.06 0.31
CA MET A 51 1.28 -11.82 -0.72
C MET A 51 2.51 -12.52 -0.16
N LEU A 52 3.36 -11.82 0.60
CA LEU A 52 4.58 -12.41 1.16
C LEU A 52 4.27 -13.57 2.12
N VAL A 53 3.24 -13.42 2.95
CA VAL A 53 2.79 -14.50 3.85
C VAL A 53 2.26 -15.70 3.06
N ALA A 54 1.52 -15.46 1.97
CA ALA A 54 1.08 -16.53 1.09
C ALA A 54 2.28 -17.23 0.41
N SER A 55 3.27 -16.47 -0.05
CA SER A 55 4.49 -17.02 -0.66
C SER A 55 5.32 -17.87 0.31
N ILE A 56 5.37 -17.52 1.59
CA ILE A 56 6.00 -18.37 2.62
C ILE A 56 5.27 -19.71 2.72
N ARG A 57 3.93 -19.68 2.73
CA ARG A 57 3.12 -20.89 2.80
C ARG A 57 3.26 -21.77 1.55
N ASP A 58 3.29 -21.16 0.37
CA ASP A 58 3.53 -21.90 -0.87
C ASP A 58 4.92 -22.56 -0.87
N LEU A 59 5.93 -21.88 -0.31
CA LEU A 59 7.28 -22.42 -0.16
C LEU A 59 7.32 -23.63 0.81
N GLU A 60 6.55 -23.58 1.90
CA GLU A 60 6.38 -24.72 2.81
C GLU A 60 5.71 -25.91 2.11
N ASP A 61 4.68 -25.66 1.31
CA ASP A 61 3.99 -26.67 0.52
C ASP A 61 4.92 -27.30 -0.55
N ASP A 62 5.81 -26.51 -1.15
CA ASP A 62 6.80 -26.98 -2.11
C ASP A 62 7.88 -27.87 -1.47
N LEU A 63 8.33 -27.54 -0.25
CA LEU A 63 9.22 -28.42 0.52
C LEU A 63 8.51 -29.71 0.94
N ALA A 64 7.26 -29.61 1.42
CA ALA A 64 6.46 -30.77 1.80
C ALA A 64 6.18 -31.71 0.60
N GLY A 65 6.07 -31.13 -0.59
CA GLY A 65 5.92 -31.84 -1.86
C GLY A 65 7.23 -32.35 -2.48
N ASP A 66 8.38 -32.20 -1.81
CA ASP A 66 9.72 -32.58 -2.30
C ASP A 66 10.08 -31.92 -3.65
N LYS A 67 9.49 -30.76 -3.96
CA LYS A 67 9.75 -30.02 -5.21
C LYS A 67 11.02 -29.18 -5.13
N ILE A 68 11.43 -28.82 -3.92
CA ILE A 68 12.63 -28.05 -3.60
C ILE A 68 13.39 -28.76 -2.49
N ASP A 69 14.70 -28.58 -2.46
CA ASP A 69 15.50 -29.09 -1.36
C ASP A 69 15.45 -28.17 -0.13
N LYS A 70 15.91 -28.69 1.00
CA LYS A 70 15.89 -27.97 2.27
C LYS A 70 16.82 -26.74 2.28
N ALA A 71 17.94 -26.78 1.57
CA ALA A 71 18.89 -25.66 1.55
C ALA A 71 18.32 -24.46 0.77
N ASP A 72 17.63 -24.75 -0.34
CA ASP A 72 16.92 -23.76 -1.14
C ASP A 72 15.71 -23.21 -0.38
N HIS A 73 14.94 -24.07 0.28
CA HIS A 73 13.86 -23.66 1.19
C HIS A 73 14.36 -22.68 2.26
N ASP A 74 15.42 -23.05 3.00
CA ASP A 74 15.91 -22.25 4.11
C ASP A 74 16.40 -20.86 3.64
N THR A 75 17.00 -20.81 2.45
CA THR A 75 17.45 -19.56 1.82
C THR A 75 16.28 -18.66 1.43
N LEU A 76 15.28 -19.21 0.72
CA LEU A 76 14.11 -18.47 0.26
C LEU A 76 13.22 -18.04 1.43
N HIS A 77 13.04 -18.92 2.42
CA HIS A 77 12.27 -18.64 3.63
C HIS A 77 12.89 -17.48 4.42
N ALA A 78 14.22 -17.48 4.58
CA ALA A 78 14.92 -16.39 5.25
C ALA A 78 14.77 -15.05 4.50
N GLN A 79 14.80 -15.07 3.16
CA GLN A 79 14.59 -13.88 2.35
C GLN A 79 13.15 -13.35 2.50
N LEU A 80 12.14 -14.20 2.29
CA LEU A 80 10.72 -13.82 2.40
C LEU A 80 10.38 -13.32 3.80
N THR A 81 10.95 -13.93 4.84
CA THR A 81 10.78 -13.48 6.23
C THR A 81 11.34 -12.07 6.43
N ARG A 82 12.53 -11.77 5.90
CA ARG A 82 13.12 -10.43 5.98
C ARG A 82 12.26 -9.40 5.27
N GLU A 83 11.80 -9.70 4.05
CA GLU A 83 10.92 -8.81 3.30
C GLU A 83 9.58 -8.57 4.02
N THR A 84 9.02 -9.62 4.64
CA THR A 84 7.79 -9.50 5.42
C THR A 84 7.98 -8.55 6.61
N LEU A 85 9.08 -8.71 7.35
CA LEU A 85 9.40 -7.85 8.50
C LEU A 85 9.63 -6.39 8.09
N GLU A 86 10.23 -6.16 6.93
CA GLU A 86 10.43 -4.80 6.38
C GLU A 86 9.08 -4.13 6.08
N VAL A 87 8.18 -4.84 5.37
CA VAL A 87 6.84 -4.34 5.06
C VAL A 87 6.02 -4.08 6.34
N MET A 88 6.11 -4.94 7.35
CA MET A 88 5.43 -4.73 8.64
C MET A 88 5.95 -3.48 9.36
N ARG A 89 7.27 -3.24 9.35
CA ARG A 89 7.84 -2.02 9.93
C ARG A 89 7.37 -0.76 9.21
N GLU A 90 7.24 -0.79 7.88
CA GLU A 90 6.71 0.34 7.11
C GLU A 90 5.25 0.63 7.47
N LEU A 91 4.43 -0.42 7.64
CA LEU A 91 3.04 -0.29 8.10
C LEU A 91 2.96 0.34 9.50
N ASP A 92 3.77 -0.15 10.44
CA ASP A 92 3.82 0.39 11.81
C ASP A 92 4.21 1.88 11.80
N GLN A 93 5.19 2.26 10.97
CA GLN A 93 5.61 3.66 10.84
C GLN A 93 4.50 4.55 10.28
N LEU A 94 3.78 4.10 9.25
CA LEU A 94 2.65 4.84 8.69
C LEU A 94 1.51 5.01 9.71
N GLN A 95 1.22 3.97 10.48
CA GLN A 95 0.21 4.03 11.54
C GLN A 95 0.62 4.98 12.68
N ALA A 96 1.89 4.94 13.11
CA ALA A 96 2.42 5.84 14.14
C ALA A 96 2.37 7.32 13.68
N GLN A 97 2.71 7.61 12.42
CA GLN A 97 2.62 8.96 11.86
C GLN A 97 1.18 9.47 11.82
N HIS A 98 0.20 8.59 11.53
CA HIS A 98 -1.20 8.94 11.55
C HIS A 98 -1.69 9.29 12.97
N ALA A 99 -1.29 8.52 13.99
CA ALA A 99 -1.64 8.79 15.38
C ALA A 99 -1.16 10.18 15.85
N VAL A 100 0.09 10.54 15.52
CA VAL A 100 0.68 11.84 15.89
C VAL A 100 -0.04 13.01 15.20
N GLU A 101 -0.45 12.86 13.94
CA GLU A 101 -1.17 13.90 13.20
C GLU A 101 -2.57 14.14 13.77
N VAL A 102 -3.28 13.07 14.16
CA VAL A 102 -4.60 13.14 14.80
C VAL A 102 -4.51 13.85 16.17
N GLU A 103 -3.47 13.58 16.94
CA GLU A 103 -3.22 14.22 18.23
C GLU A 103 -2.93 15.73 18.08
N LYS A 104 -2.10 16.12 17.11
CA LYS A 104 -1.86 17.55 16.81
C LYS A 104 -3.16 18.28 16.44
N ARG A 105 -4.02 17.64 15.66
CA ARG A 105 -5.30 18.21 15.23
C ARG A 105 -6.26 18.42 16.40
N THR A 106 -6.34 17.47 17.33
CA THR A 106 -7.18 17.57 18.53
C THR A 106 -6.66 18.59 19.52
N ARG A 107 -5.33 18.80 19.60
CA ARG A 107 -4.71 19.81 20.47
C ARG A 107 -4.82 21.25 19.97
N THR A 108 -5.01 21.47 18.67
CA THR A 108 -5.01 22.81 18.05
C THR A 108 -6.42 23.39 17.86
N LEU A 109 -7.47 22.63 18.15
CA LEU A 109 -8.85 23.14 18.12
C LEU A 109 -9.11 23.99 19.38
N PRO A 110 -9.45 25.29 19.24
CA PRO A 110 -9.88 26.09 20.38
C PRO A 110 -11.19 25.50 20.93
N HIS A 111 -11.23 25.30 22.24
CA HIS A 111 -12.39 24.81 22.97
C HIS A 111 -13.60 25.72 22.68
N PRO A 112 -14.69 25.25 22.04
CA PRO A 112 -15.87 26.08 21.72
C PRO A 112 -16.77 26.32 22.94
N GLY A 113 -16.19 26.51 24.13
CA GLY A 113 -16.92 26.56 25.41
C GLY A 113 -16.62 27.77 26.30
N ALA A 114 -15.83 28.76 25.85
CA ALA A 114 -15.46 29.92 26.68
C ALA A 114 -16.19 31.22 26.30
N THR A 115 -17.41 31.13 25.77
CA THR A 115 -18.27 32.31 25.63
C THR A 115 -19.61 32.06 26.30
N SER A 116 -19.92 32.92 27.26
CA SER A 116 -21.26 33.27 27.74
C SER A 116 -21.82 32.45 28.89
N SER A 117 -21.39 32.79 30.12
CA SER A 117 -22.32 32.94 31.24
C SER A 117 -21.71 33.84 32.31
N GLU A 118 -21.90 35.15 32.20
CA GLU A 118 -22.03 36.01 33.38
C GLU A 118 -22.83 37.26 32.95
N THR A 119 -24.13 37.15 33.18
CA THR A 119 -25.09 38.25 33.35
C THR A 119 -25.05 38.73 34.79
#